data_AF-A0A9P6A694-F1
#
_entry.id   AF-A0A9P6A694-F1
#
_cell.length_a   1.000
_cell.length_b   1.000
_cell.length_c   1.000
_cell.angle_alpha   90.00
_cell.angle_beta   90.00
_cell.angle_gamma   90.00
#
_symmetry.space_group_name_H-M   'P 1'
#
loop_
_entity.id
_entity.type
_entity.pdbx_description
1 polymer ?
#
loop_
_entity_poly.entity_id
_entity_poly.type
_entity_poly.pdbx_seq_one_letter_code
_entity_poly.pdbx_strand_id
1 'polypeptide(L)'
;MVFRRISEDIKLRALYLLSIGYLIEDVCDILGVSNSSIQRWKANQEQHGSVIPPPDVNQGRSHMLNTNMTHILVTPLKDASDMYLDEIQDWITATCNHTDRLYCLLELVLHISSACQI
;
A
#
# COMPACT_ATOMS: atom_id res chain seq x y z
N MET A 1 -1.20 21.22 -15.41
CA MET A 1 0.24 20.90 -15.33
C MET A 1 0.43 19.40 -15.52
N VAL A 2 1.44 18.99 -16.29
CA VAL A 2 1.81 17.57 -16.46
C VAL A 2 2.29 17.01 -15.12
N PHE A 3 2.00 15.74 -14.85
CA PHE A 3 2.51 15.07 -13.66
C PHE A 3 4.04 15.08 -13.66
N ARG A 4 4.63 15.74 -12.67
CA ARG A 4 6.07 15.80 -12.45
C ARG A 4 6.37 15.46 -10.99
N ARG A 5 7.44 14.70 -10.76
CA ARG A 5 7.90 14.40 -9.40
C ARG A 5 8.63 15.63 -8.85
N ILE A 6 8.07 16.26 -7.83
CA ILE A 6 8.67 17.43 -7.16
C ILE A 6 9.46 16.92 -5.95
N SER A 7 10.73 17.33 -5.84
CA SER A 7 11.59 16.97 -4.71
C SER A 7 11.07 17.54 -3.40
N GLU A 8 11.44 16.92 -2.28
CA GLU A 8 11.05 17.36 -0.94
C GLU A 8 11.53 18.79 -0.64
N ASP A 9 12.77 19.11 -1.02
CA ASP A 9 13.37 20.42 -0.81
C ASP A 9 12.55 21.56 -1.43
N ILE A 10 12.00 21.35 -2.64
CA ILE A 10 11.16 22.35 -3.31
C ILE A 10 9.86 22.58 -2.52
N LYS A 11 9.26 21.52 -1.96
CA LYS A 11 8.05 21.63 -1.16
C LYS A 11 8.32 22.40 0.14
N LEU A 12 9.40 22.05 0.83
CA LEU A 12 9.81 22.75 2.06
C LEU A 12 10.16 24.21 1.77
N ARG A 13 10.86 24.48 0.67
CA ARG A 13 11.17 25.85 0.25
C ARG A 13 9.92 26.66 -0.06
N ALA A 14 8.92 26.06 -0.72
CA ALA A 14 7.64 26.71 -0.97
C ALA A 14 6.95 27.14 0.34
N LEU A 15 6.88 26.23 1.32
CA LEU A 15 6.27 26.54 2.63
C LEU A 15 7.08 27.58 3.41
N TYR A 16 8.41 27.53 3.33
CA TYR A 16 9.28 28.53 3.95
C TYR A 16 9.06 29.94 3.36
N LEU A 17 8.98 30.06 2.03
CA LEU A 17 8.73 31.35 1.37
C LEU A 17 7.37 31.95 1.81
N LEU A 18 6.35 31.12 1.98
CA LEU A 18 5.07 31.57 2.52
C LEU A 18 5.18 32.00 3.98
N SER A 19 5.97 31.31 4.80
CA SER A 19 6.14 31.67 6.23
C SER A 19 6.82 33.01 6.45
N ILE A 20 7.67 33.45 5.51
CA ILE A 20 8.33 34.77 5.56
C ILE A 20 7.53 35.86 4.84
N GLY A 21 6.33 35.55 4.35
CA GLY A 21 5.35 36.53 3.86
C GLY A 21 5.28 36.73 2.35
N TYR A 22 5.87 35.85 1.53
CA TYR A 22 5.68 35.92 0.07
C TYR A 22 4.24 35.59 -0.33
N LEU A 23 3.76 36.22 -1.40
CA LEU A 23 2.46 35.91 -1.99
C LEU A 23 2.48 34.52 -2.63
N ILE A 24 1.34 33.83 -2.57
CA ILE A 24 1.26 32.45 -3.07
C ILE A 24 1.40 32.40 -4.59
N GLU A 25 0.95 33.43 -5.29
CA GLU A 25 1.09 33.60 -6.74
C GLU A 25 2.57 33.67 -7.13
N ASP A 26 3.35 34.52 -6.46
CA ASP A 26 4.79 34.67 -6.70
C ASP A 26 5.54 33.36 -6.44
N VAL A 27 5.19 32.65 -5.35
CA VAL A 27 5.81 31.35 -5.04
C VAL A 27 5.46 30.30 -6.08
N CYS A 28 4.22 30.29 -6.59
CA CYS A 28 3.79 29.40 -7.66
C CYS A 28 4.59 29.65 -8.93
N ASP A 29 4.79 30.91 -9.30
CA ASP A 29 5.51 31.31 -10.50
C ASP A 29 7.01 31.01 -10.40
N ILE A 30 7.65 31.36 -9.28
CA ILE A 30 9.09 31.13 -9.04
C ILE A 30 9.44 29.63 -9.05
N LEU A 31 8.61 28.79 -8.41
CA LEU A 31 8.87 27.35 -8.29
C LEU A 31 8.20 26.53 -9.41
N GLY A 32 7.39 27.17 -10.25
CA GLY A 32 6.61 26.55 -11.32
C GLY A 32 5.60 25.51 -10.82
N VAL A 33 5.01 25.72 -9.64
CA VAL A 33 4.09 24.78 -8.99
C VAL A 33 2.68 25.38 -8.92
N SER A 34 1.65 24.53 -8.83
CA SER A 34 0.29 25.04 -8.65
C SER A 34 -0.01 25.40 -7.20
N ASN A 35 -0.88 26.38 -7.00
CA ASN A 35 -1.42 26.73 -5.67
C ASN A 35 -2.01 25.48 -4.98
N SER A 36 -2.75 24.65 -5.72
CA SER A 36 -3.30 23.38 -5.21
C SER A 36 -2.24 22.39 -4.70
N SER A 37 -1.01 22.42 -5.25
CA SER A 37 0.08 21.58 -4.76
C SER A 37 0.60 22.10 -3.42
N ILE A 38 0.78 23.42 -3.33
CA ILE A 38 1.21 24.10 -2.09
C ILE A 38 0.21 23.85 -0.95
N GLN A 39 -1.09 24.01 -1.21
CA GLN A 39 -2.12 23.74 -0.19
C GLN A 39 -2.07 22.30 0.31
N ARG A 40 -1.83 21.35 -0.59
CA ARG A 40 -1.69 19.93 -0.21
C ARG A 40 -0.46 19.69 0.65
N TRP A 41 0.67 20.31 0.34
CA TRP A 41 1.89 20.19 1.15
C TRP A 41 1.72 20.83 2.51
N LYS A 42 1.04 21.97 2.58
CA LYS A 42 0.70 22.63 3.85
C LYS A 42 -0.18 21.73 4.72
N ALA A 43 -1.25 21.17 4.15
CA ALA A 43 -2.12 20.23 4.85
C ALA A 43 -1.35 18.98 5.33
N ASN A 44 -0.48 18.41 4.49
CA ASN A 44 0.36 17.28 4.89
C ASN A 44 1.30 17.64 6.04
N GLN A 45 1.93 18.83 5.99
CA GLN A 45 2.83 19.30 7.04
C GLN A 45 2.08 19.51 8.37
N GLU A 46 0.87 20.07 8.33
CA GLU A 46 0.02 20.27 9.50
C GLU A 46 -0.49 18.95 10.09
N GLN A 47 -0.86 17.99 9.25
CA GLN A 47 -1.44 16.72 9.68
C GLN A 47 -0.39 15.68 10.10
N HIS A 48 0.76 15.64 9.43
CA HIS A 48 1.74 14.57 9.54
C HIS A 48 3.14 15.04 9.97
N GLY A 49 3.39 16.35 10.05
CA GLY A 49 4.71 16.90 10.33
C GLY A 49 5.70 16.78 9.16
N SER A 50 5.25 16.31 8.00
CA SER A 50 6.05 16.20 6.77
C SER A 50 5.23 16.62 5.55
N VAL A 51 5.89 17.25 4.57
CA VAL A 51 5.33 17.54 3.24
C VAL A 51 5.08 16.27 2.41
N ILE A 52 5.68 15.15 2.83
CA ILE A 52 5.46 13.82 2.26
C ILE A 52 4.43 13.12 3.15
N PRO A 53 3.24 12.78 2.62
CA PRO A 53 2.28 12.04 3.41
C PRO A 53 2.80 10.62 3.66
N PRO A 54 2.51 10.01 4.83
CA PRO A 54 2.79 8.61 5.05
C PRO A 54 2.03 7.76 4.02
N PRO A 55 2.53 6.55 3.67
CA PRO A 55 1.80 5.62 2.84
C PRO A 55 0.44 5.31 3.50
N ASP A 56 -0.63 5.43 2.73
CA ASP A 56 -1.95 5.05 3.20
C ASP A 56 -2.03 3.52 3.24
N VAL A 57 -2.37 2.97 4.39
CA VAL A 57 -2.50 1.52 4.60
C VAL A 57 -3.62 0.93 3.73
N ASN A 58 -4.58 1.75 3.32
CA ASN A 58 -5.68 1.35 2.45
C ASN A 58 -5.39 1.60 0.96
N GLN A 59 -4.25 2.23 0.61
CA GLN A 59 -3.86 2.41 -0.79
C GLN A 59 -3.20 1.15 -1.32
N GLY A 60 -3.89 0.50 -2.26
CA GLY A 60 -3.40 -0.68 -2.96
C GLY A 60 -4.51 -1.67 -3.25
N ARG A 61 -4.15 -2.77 -3.90
CA ARG A 61 -5.06 -3.91 -4.02
C ARG A 61 -5.07 -4.63 -2.69
N SER A 62 -6.25 -4.77 -2.07
CA SER A 62 -6.41 -5.58 -0.86
C SER A 62 -5.82 -6.97 -1.10
N HIS A 63 -4.93 -7.41 -0.21
CA HIS A 63 -4.34 -8.73 -0.29
C HIS A 63 -5.41 -9.76 0.04
N MET A 64 -5.60 -10.73 -0.87
CA MET A 64 -6.56 -11.82 -0.66
C MET A 64 -6.15 -12.71 0.53
N LEU A 65 -4.87 -12.71 0.88
CA LEU A 65 -4.30 -13.43 2.01
C LEU A 65 -4.00 -12.44 3.14
N ASN A 66 -4.54 -12.72 4.33
CA ASN A 66 -4.19 -12.01 5.55
C ASN A 66 -2.78 -12.42 6.04
N THR A 67 -2.12 -11.58 6.83
CA THR A 67 -0.82 -11.83 7.48
C THR A 67 -0.73 -13.21 8.13
N ASN A 68 -1.78 -13.66 8.82
CA ASN A 68 -1.80 -15.00 9.42
C ASN A 68 -1.75 -16.11 8.36
N MET A 69 -2.54 -15.98 7.29
CA MET A 69 -2.54 -16.92 6.16
C MET A 69 -1.17 -16.94 5.46
N THR A 70 -0.53 -15.77 5.30
CA THR A 70 0.81 -15.73 4.72
C THR A 70 1.85 -16.42 5.61
N HIS A 71 1.76 -16.31 6.94
CA HIS A 71 2.68 -17.00 7.84
C HIS A 71 2.51 -18.53 7.79
N ILE A 72 1.26 -18.99 7.71
CA ILE A 72 0.93 -20.41 7.54
C ILE A 72 1.50 -20.96 6.24
N LEU A 73 1.48 -20.19 5.16
CA LEU A 73 2.02 -20.62 3.86
C LEU A 73 3.55 -20.56 3.81
N VAL A 74 4.16 -19.54 4.40
CA VAL A 74 5.61 -19.31 4.30
C VAL A 74 6.41 -20.32 5.10
N THR A 75 5.86 -20.87 6.19
CA THR A 75 6.59 -21.81 7.05
C THR A 75 6.88 -23.15 6.33
N PRO A 76 5.89 -23.86 5.76
CA PRO A 76 6.12 -25.08 5.00
C PRO A 76 6.91 -24.85 3.71
N LEU A 77 6.67 -23.73 3.01
CA LEU A 77 7.41 -23.38 1.80
C LEU A 77 8.92 -23.23 2.03
N LYS A 78 9.32 -22.85 3.25
CA LYS A 78 10.73 -22.77 3.64
C LYS A 78 11.30 -24.12 4.08
N ASP A 79 10.50 -24.94 4.74
CA ASP A 79 10.95 -26.23 5.30
C ASP A 79 10.92 -27.36 4.27
N ALA A 80 10.07 -27.27 3.25
CA ALA A 80 9.95 -28.24 2.16
C ALA A 80 9.74 -27.51 0.82
N SER A 81 10.83 -26.98 0.24
CA SER A 81 10.77 -26.27 -1.05
C SER A 81 10.37 -27.14 -2.24
N ASP A 82 10.36 -28.46 -2.05
CA ASP A 82 10.08 -29.45 -3.09
C ASP A 82 8.59 -29.82 -3.16
N MET A 83 7.76 -29.27 -2.27
CA MET A 83 6.32 -29.50 -2.29
C MET A 83 5.65 -28.82 -3.49
N TYR A 84 4.82 -29.58 -4.19
CA TYR A 84 3.99 -29.06 -5.27
C TYR A 84 2.79 -28.27 -4.72
N LEU A 85 2.17 -27.46 -5.57
CA LEU A 85 1.09 -26.55 -5.15
C LEU A 85 -0.17 -27.29 -4.69
N ASP A 86 -0.46 -28.44 -5.29
CA ASP A 86 -1.52 -29.38 -4.91
C ASP A 86 -1.23 -30.01 -3.55
N GLU A 87 0.00 -30.44 -3.29
CA GLU A 87 0.42 -30.96 -1.98
C GLU A 87 0.30 -29.89 -0.89
N ILE A 88 0.57 -28.63 -1.22
CA ILE A 88 0.36 -27.49 -0.31
C ILE A 88 -1.14 -27.28 -0.04
N GLN A 89 -2.01 -27.41 -1.04
CA GLN A 89 -3.47 -27.33 -0.85
C GLN A 89 -3.99 -28.45 0.05
N ASP A 90 -3.52 -29.68 -0.15
CA ASP A 90 -3.86 -30.83 0.68
C ASP A 90 -3.37 -30.65 2.12
N TRP A 91 -2.15 -30.14 2.29
CA TRP A 91 -1.58 -29.86 3.61
C TRP A 91 -2.35 -28.77 4.37
N ILE A 92 -2.74 -27.68 3.69
CA ILE A 92 -3.59 -26.62 4.27
C ILE A 92 -4.93 -27.21 4.69
N THR A 93 -5.52 -28.05 3.84
CA THR A 93 -6.79 -28.71 4.12
C THR A 93 -6.68 -29.61 5.34
N ALA A 94 -5.61 -30.41 5.46
CA ALA A 94 -5.37 -31.29 6.61
C ALA A 94 -5.10 -30.51 7.91
N THR A 95 -4.33 -29.42 7.84
CA THR A 95 -3.84 -28.68 9.01
C THR A 95 -4.89 -27.67 9.54
N CYS A 96 -5.64 -27.02 8.65
CA CYS A 96 -6.67 -26.04 9.05
C CYS A 96 -7.96 -26.67 9.58
N ASN A 97 -8.16 -27.98 9.45
CA ASN A 97 -9.34 -28.66 9.98
C ASN A 97 -9.37 -28.78 11.52
N HIS A 98 -8.24 -28.57 12.21
CA HIS A 98 -8.13 -28.88 13.63
C HIS A 98 -8.20 -27.67 14.57
N THR A 99 -8.09 -26.44 14.07
CA THR A 99 -8.06 -25.22 14.90
C THR A 99 -8.67 -24.03 14.16
N ASP A 100 -9.94 -23.77 14.47
CA ASP A 100 -10.72 -22.54 14.25
C ASP A 100 -10.80 -21.89 12.85
N ARG A 101 -12.05 -21.92 12.34
CA ARG A 101 -12.73 -21.09 11.31
C ARG A 101 -12.95 -21.71 9.92
N LEU A 102 -14.01 -22.52 9.88
CA LEU A 102 -14.72 -23.11 8.73
C LEU A 102 -15.25 -22.15 7.63
N TYR A 103 -14.93 -20.85 7.62
CA TYR A 103 -15.57 -19.90 6.68
C TYR A 103 -14.65 -19.25 5.65
N CYS A 104 -13.33 -19.33 5.78
CA CYS A 104 -12.43 -18.61 4.85
C CYS A 104 -11.87 -19.46 3.69
N LEU A 105 -11.84 -20.79 3.80
CA LEU A 105 -11.22 -21.65 2.79
C LEU A 105 -12.17 -22.15 1.69
N LEU A 106 -13.48 -22.27 1.97
CA LEU A 106 -14.45 -22.68 0.94
C LEU A 106 -14.56 -21.64 -0.18
N GLU A 107 -14.55 -20.34 0.12
CA GLU A 107 -14.55 -19.29 -0.90
C GLU A 107 -13.24 -19.25 -1.70
N LEU A 108 -12.09 -19.45 -1.03
CA LEU A 108 -10.77 -19.44 -1.67
C LEU A 108 -10.56 -20.62 -2.62
N VAL A 109 -10.97 -21.83 -2.22
CA VAL A 109 -10.87 -23.04 -3.06
C VAL A 109 -11.83 -22.99 -4.24
N LEU A 110 -13.08 -22.52 -4.03
CA LEU A 110 -14.04 -22.33 -5.13
C LEU A 110 -13.58 -21.26 -6.13
N HIS A 111 -12.97 -20.15 -5.66
CA HIS A 111 -12.47 -19.11 -6.56
C HIS A 111 -11.21 -19.50 -7.32
N ILE A 112 -10.28 -20.23 -6.71
CA ILE A 112 -9.07 -20.71 -7.40
C ILE A 112 -9.44 -21.78 -8.43
N SER A 113 -10.40 -22.67 -8.12
CA SER A 113 -10.88 -23.69 -9.06
C SER A 113 -11.63 -23.09 -10.26
N SER A 114 -12.46 -22.07 -10.03
CA SER A 114 -13.15 -21.32 -11.10
C SER A 114 -12.20 -20.49 -11.97
N ALA A 115 -11.13 -19.94 -11.39
CA ALA A 115 -10.13 -19.15 -12.13
C ALA A 115 -9.16 -20.00 -12.97
N CYS A 116 -9.04 -21.30 -12.68
CA CYS A 116 -8.13 -22.22 -13.38
C CYS A 116 -8.81 -23.10 -14.44
N GLN A 117 -10.12 -22.94 -14.72
CA GLN A 117 -10.77 -23.58 -15.87
C GLN A 117 -10.59 -22.73 -17.14
N ILE A 118 -9.42 -22.86 -17.78
CA ILE A 118 -9.18 -22.61 -19.21
C ILE A 118 -8.44 -23.82 -19.76
#